data_AF-A0A2U8WPI2-F1
#
_entry.id   AF-A0A2U8WPI2-F1
#
_cell.length_a   1.000
_cell.length_b   1.000
_cell.length_c   1.000
_cell.angle_alpha   90.00
_cell.angle_beta   90.00
_cell.angle_gamma   90.00
#
_symmetry.space_group_name_H-M   'P 1'
#
loop_
_entity.id
_entity.type
_entity.pdbx_description
1 polymer ?
#
loop_
_entity_poly.entity_id
_entity_poly.type
_entity_poly.pdbx_seq_one_letter_code
_entity_poly.pdbx_strand_id
1 'polypeptide(L)'
;MKHILTSRLSLLFVLPNALFLGAALVFDAETLIGILNAAIVALAAGVCVAYFTTTRDIVFGRLPLNKVHWLALGIFLSWAGTQLGRWWSIVWRWLDQPMWLANSTIVAYGLFLVACGAYFHLIADEAIGEERVPPQRWIRWGAVVAVAIFMMVLASYAIDRWTEAGAIFGQGLG
;
A
#
# COMPACT_ATOMS: atom_id res chain seq x y z
N MET A 1 -20.66 -5.95 32.01
CA MET A 1 -20.62 -5.93 30.53
C MET A 1 -20.51 -4.53 29.89
N LYS A 2 -20.28 -3.43 30.64
CA LYS A 2 -20.16 -2.07 30.08
C LYS A 2 -18.72 -1.56 29.84
N HIS A 3 -17.70 -2.38 30.08
CA HIS A 3 -16.28 -1.97 29.95
C HIS A 3 -15.53 -2.55 28.74
N ILE A 4 -16.20 -3.29 27.85
CA ILE A 4 -15.54 -4.02 26.75
C ILE A 4 -15.37 -3.14 25.48
N LEU A 5 -16.01 -1.97 25.41
CA LEU A 5 -16.05 -1.13 24.19
C LEU A 5 -15.13 0.10 24.18
N THR A 6 -14.30 0.33 25.19
CA THR A 6 -13.42 1.51 25.24
C THR A 6 -11.93 1.15 25.28
N SER A 7 -11.53 0.03 24.69
CA SER A 7 -10.11 -0.17 24.40
C SER A 7 -9.79 0.53 23.08
N ARG A 8 -8.70 1.32 23.04
CA ARG A 8 -8.24 1.96 21.80
C ARG A 8 -8.03 0.94 20.67
N LEU A 9 -7.73 -0.31 21.01
CA LEU A 9 -7.66 -1.45 20.08
C LEU A 9 -9.01 -1.76 19.42
N SER A 10 -10.11 -1.73 20.18
CA SER A 10 -11.46 -1.90 19.64
C SER A 10 -11.76 -0.81 18.61
N LEU A 11 -11.39 0.44 18.87
CA LEU A 11 -11.55 1.53 17.91
C LEU A 11 -10.62 1.37 16.69
N LEU A 12 -9.37 0.93 16.87
CA LEU A 12 -8.42 0.78 15.76
C LEU A 12 -8.71 -0.44 14.87
N PHE A 13 -9.41 -1.45 15.38
CA PHE A 13 -9.73 -2.66 14.63
C PHE A 13 -11.20 -2.72 14.21
N VAL A 14 -12.14 -2.50 15.12
CA VAL A 14 -13.59 -2.66 14.84
C VAL A 14 -14.09 -1.51 13.97
N LEU A 15 -13.69 -0.27 14.23
CA LEU A 15 -14.21 0.88 13.49
C LEU A 15 -13.84 0.85 12.00
N PRO A 16 -12.58 0.61 11.58
CA PRO A 16 -12.25 0.54 10.15
C PRO A 16 -13.01 -0.58 9.43
N ASN A 17 -13.18 -1.74 10.07
CA ASN A 17 -13.95 -2.85 9.51
C ASN A 17 -15.44 -2.50 9.41
N ALA A 18 -16.02 -1.87 10.42
CA ALA A 18 -17.42 -1.43 10.40
C ALA A 18 -17.67 -0.35 9.34
N LEU A 19 -16.74 0.60 9.18
CA LEU A 19 -16.79 1.61 8.13
C LEU A 19 -16.69 0.99 6.73
N PHE A 20 -15.80 0.00 6.54
CA PHE A 20 -15.73 -0.74 5.30
C PHE A 20 -17.04 -1.45 4.97
N LEU A 21 -17.62 -2.17 5.95
CA LEU A 21 -18.91 -2.85 5.77
C LEU A 21 -20.04 -1.87 5.46
N GLY A 22 -20.06 -0.71 6.12
CA GLY A 22 -21.02 0.36 5.83
C GLY A 22 -20.87 0.91 4.41
N ALA A 23 -19.63 1.15 3.96
CA ALA A 23 -19.35 1.58 2.59
C ALA A 23 -19.77 0.51 1.57
N ALA A 24 -19.60 -0.78 1.89
CA ALA A 24 -20.01 -1.88 1.04
C ALA A 24 -21.53 -2.00 0.84
N LEU A 25 -22.34 -1.33 1.65
CA LEU A 25 -23.79 -1.21 1.44
C LEU A 25 -24.17 -0.11 0.44
N VAL A 26 -23.25 0.81 0.15
CA VAL A 26 -23.51 2.02 -0.66
C VAL A 26 -22.79 1.98 -2.01
N PHE A 27 -21.59 1.41 -2.04
CA PHE A 27 -20.76 1.33 -3.25
C PHE A 27 -20.76 -0.09 -3.82
N ASP A 28 -20.68 -0.20 -5.15
CA ASP A 28 -20.46 -1.47 -5.83
C ASP A 28 -19.03 -2.00 -5.59
N ALA A 29 -18.85 -3.29 -5.88
CA ALA A 29 -17.58 -3.99 -5.62
C ALA A 29 -16.42 -3.41 -6.44
N GLU A 30 -16.66 -2.98 -7.67
CA GLU A 30 -15.63 -2.43 -8.55
C GLU A 30 -15.09 -1.11 -7.99
N THR A 31 -16.01 -0.22 -7.58
CA THR A 31 -15.67 1.06 -6.96
C THR A 31 -14.87 0.87 -5.66
N LEU A 32 -15.30 -0.04 -4.78
CA LEU A 32 -14.59 -0.33 -3.53
C LEU A 32 -13.18 -0.89 -3.77
N ILE A 33 -13.05 -1.83 -4.71
CA ILE A 33 -11.77 -2.42 -5.09
C ILE A 33 -10.84 -1.33 -5.66
N GLY A 34 -11.37 -0.39 -6.45
CA GLY A 34 -10.62 0.76 -6.95
C GLY A 34 -10.06 1.63 -5.83
N ILE A 35 -10.92 2.05 -4.89
CA ILE A 35 -10.54 2.87 -3.73
C ILE A 35 -9.49 2.16 -2.87
N LEU A 36 -9.70 0.87 -2.57
CA LEU A 36 -8.77 0.10 -1.74
C LEU A 36 -7.42 -0.10 -2.43
N ASN A 37 -7.38 -0.36 -3.74
CA ASN A 37 -6.12 -0.44 -4.47
C ASN A 37 -5.39 0.89 -4.47
N ALA A 38 -6.09 2.01 -4.66
CA ALA A 38 -5.50 3.35 -4.59
C ALA A 38 -4.90 3.62 -3.20
N ALA A 39 -5.63 3.29 -2.14
CA ALA A 39 -5.16 3.42 -0.77
C ALA A 39 -3.94 2.53 -0.49
N ILE A 40 -3.96 1.26 -0.93
CA ILE A 40 -2.84 0.33 -0.76
C ILE A 40 -1.59 0.85 -1.49
N VAL A 41 -1.72 1.28 -2.75
CA VAL A 41 -0.61 1.84 -3.56
C VAL A 41 -0.01 3.09 -2.91
N ALA A 42 -0.86 3.97 -2.37
CA ALA A 42 -0.41 5.17 -1.68
C ALA A 42 0.33 4.84 -0.37
N LEU A 43 -0.28 4.01 0.48
CA LEU A 43 0.27 3.64 1.78
C LEU A 43 1.56 2.83 1.64
N ALA A 44 1.59 1.85 0.73
CA ALA A 44 2.77 1.05 0.47
C ALA A 44 3.97 1.93 0.04
N ALA A 45 3.74 2.93 -0.80
CA ALA A 45 4.78 3.86 -1.23
C ALA A 45 5.26 4.73 -0.07
N GLY A 46 4.34 5.23 0.76
CA GLY A 46 4.68 5.96 1.96
C GLY A 46 5.51 5.14 2.95
N VAL A 47 5.16 3.86 3.14
CA VAL A 47 5.93 2.95 3.99
C VAL A 47 7.31 2.69 3.40
N CYS A 48 7.42 2.40 2.10
CA CYS A 48 8.72 2.24 1.44
C CYS A 48 9.61 3.48 1.65
N VAL A 49 9.08 4.69 1.47
CA VAL A 49 9.84 5.93 1.70
C VAL A 49 10.23 6.09 3.17
N ALA A 50 9.33 5.79 4.09
CA ALA A 50 9.60 5.91 5.53
C ALA A 50 10.75 4.98 5.97
N TYR A 51 10.77 3.75 5.46
CA TYR A 51 11.79 2.76 5.82
C TYR A 51 13.04 2.79 4.92
N PHE A 52 12.99 3.51 3.80
CA PHE A 52 14.04 3.49 2.78
C PHE A 52 15.44 3.74 3.33
N THR A 53 15.63 4.78 4.15
CA THR A 53 16.98 5.07 4.66
C THR A 53 17.50 4.02 5.60
N THR A 54 16.65 3.47 6.46
CA THR A 54 17.08 2.42 7.39
C THR A 54 17.44 1.16 6.61
N THR A 55 16.59 0.73 5.67
CA THR A 55 16.88 -0.39 4.77
C THR A 55 18.18 -0.15 3.99
N ARG A 56 18.35 1.03 3.41
CA ARG A 56 19.56 1.43 2.67
C ARG A 56 20.81 1.33 3.53
N ASP A 57 20.77 1.88 4.73
CA ASP A 57 21.92 1.91 5.64
C ASP A 57 22.25 0.51 6.19
N ILE A 58 21.24 -0.36 6.38
CA ILE A 58 21.44 -1.79 6.69
C ILE A 58 22.13 -2.50 5.51
N VAL A 59 21.60 -2.36 4.29
CA VAL A 59 22.12 -3.03 3.08
C VAL A 59 23.55 -2.62 2.77
N PHE A 60 23.90 -1.35 2.98
CA PHE A 60 25.27 -0.87 2.80
C PHE A 60 26.19 -1.11 4.01
N GLY A 61 25.76 -1.91 4.99
CA GLY A 61 26.59 -2.28 6.14
C GLY A 61 26.93 -1.12 7.07
N ARG A 62 26.15 -0.03 7.05
CA ARG A 62 26.34 1.14 7.92
C ARG A 62 25.69 0.97 9.29
N LEU A 63 24.79 0.00 9.42
CA LEU A 63 24.14 -0.36 10.68
C LEU A 63 24.38 -1.84 10.98
N PRO A 64 24.66 -2.20 12.25
CA PRO A 64 24.77 -3.60 12.66
C PRO A 64 23.39 -4.26 12.59
N LEU A 65 23.29 -5.49 12.07
CA LEU A 65 22.03 -6.21 12.01
C LEU A 65 21.56 -6.66 13.40
N ASN A 66 20.42 -6.14 13.84
CA ASN A 66 19.72 -6.54 15.06
C ASN A 66 18.26 -6.93 14.73
N LYS A 67 17.49 -7.38 15.73
CA LYS A 67 16.11 -7.82 15.52
C LYS A 67 15.19 -6.73 14.92
N VAL A 68 15.36 -5.48 15.34
CA VAL A 68 14.60 -4.33 14.80
C VAL A 68 14.95 -4.07 13.34
N HIS A 69 16.21 -4.24 12.97
CA HIS A 69 16.67 -4.12 11.58
C HIS A 69 16.12 -5.22 10.67
N TRP A 70 16.01 -6.46 11.17
CA TRP A 70 15.30 -7.52 10.46
C TRP A 70 13.83 -7.19 10.25
N LEU A 71 13.14 -6.67 11.28
CA LEU A 71 11.75 -6.21 11.14
C LEU A 71 11.65 -5.09 10.09
N ALA A 72 12.56 -4.12 10.12
CA ALA A 72 12.56 -2.99 9.20
C ALA A 72 12.78 -3.41 7.74
N LEU A 73 13.71 -4.36 7.51
CA LEU A 73 13.89 -4.98 6.19
C LEU A 73 12.63 -5.74 5.77
N GLY A 74 12.02 -6.48 6.69
CA GLY A 74 10.78 -7.23 6.46
C GLY A 74 9.65 -6.33 6.00
N ILE A 75 9.39 -5.25 6.74
CA ILE A 75 8.40 -4.23 6.41
C ILE A 75 8.71 -3.68 5.02
N PHE A 76 9.92 -3.16 4.79
CA PHE A 76 10.25 -2.55 3.51
C PHE A 76 10.03 -3.51 2.32
N LEU A 77 10.50 -4.75 2.39
CA LEU A 77 10.38 -5.71 1.29
C LEU A 77 8.94 -6.14 1.03
N SER A 78 8.14 -6.40 2.08
CA SER A 78 6.72 -6.75 1.93
C SER A 78 5.93 -5.64 1.24
N TRP A 79 6.19 -4.39 1.62
CA TRP A 79 5.50 -3.24 1.03
C TRP A 79 6.04 -2.91 -0.38
N ALA A 80 7.34 -3.05 -0.63
CA ALA A 80 7.91 -2.88 -1.97
C ALA A 80 7.39 -3.93 -2.96
N GLY A 81 7.30 -5.20 -2.55
CA GLY A 81 6.73 -6.26 -3.37
C GLY A 81 5.24 -6.03 -3.66
N THR A 82 4.47 -5.57 -2.66
CA THR A 82 3.07 -5.15 -2.84
C THR A 82 2.96 -4.00 -3.82
N GLN A 83 3.81 -2.98 -3.69
CA GLN A 83 3.85 -1.82 -4.57
C GLN A 83 4.08 -2.22 -6.03
N LEU A 84 5.06 -3.11 -6.28
CA LEU A 84 5.37 -3.61 -7.62
C LEU A 84 4.19 -4.34 -8.24
N GLY A 85 3.55 -5.25 -7.50
CA GLY A 85 2.39 -5.99 -8.01
C GLY A 85 1.21 -5.07 -8.35
N ARG A 86 0.96 -4.04 -7.52
CA ARG A 86 -0.16 -3.11 -7.74
C ARG A 86 0.12 -2.11 -8.86
N TRP A 87 1.32 -1.53 -8.92
CA TRP A 87 1.71 -0.69 -10.06
C TRP A 87 1.65 -1.45 -11.37
N TRP A 88 2.17 -2.69 -11.38
CA TRP A 88 2.10 -3.52 -12.57
C TRP A 88 0.66 -3.78 -13.00
N SER A 89 -0.23 -4.08 -12.05
CA SER A 89 -1.65 -4.25 -12.35
C SER A 89 -2.31 -2.98 -12.90
N ILE A 90 -1.95 -1.79 -12.40
CA ILE A 90 -2.46 -0.50 -12.91
C ILE A 90 -1.95 -0.24 -14.32
N VAL A 91 -0.64 -0.35 -14.55
CA VAL A 91 -0.02 -0.14 -15.86
C VAL A 91 -0.56 -1.11 -16.89
N TRP A 92 -0.73 -2.38 -16.51
CA TRP A 92 -1.27 -3.41 -17.40
C TRP A 92 -2.71 -3.12 -17.82
N ARG A 93 -3.57 -2.67 -16.87
CA ARG A 93 -4.94 -2.22 -17.19
C ARG A 93 -4.95 -1.00 -18.10
N TRP A 94 -4.04 -0.05 -17.86
CA TRP A 94 -3.95 1.16 -18.67
C TRP A 94 -3.49 0.90 -20.12
N LEU A 95 -2.76 -0.18 -20.35
CA LEU A 95 -2.24 -0.56 -21.67
C LEU A 95 -3.11 -1.60 -22.40
N ASP A 96 -4.31 -1.91 -21.89
CA ASP A 96 -5.24 -2.93 -22.42
C ASP A 96 -4.55 -4.26 -22.79
N GLN A 97 -3.57 -4.64 -21.97
CA GLN A 97 -2.75 -5.80 -22.26
C GLN A 97 -3.48 -7.12 -21.92
N PRO A 98 -3.10 -8.26 -22.50
CA PRO A 98 -3.73 -9.56 -22.23
C PRO A 98 -3.30 -10.16 -20.88
N MET A 99 -4.21 -10.97 -20.29
CA MET A 99 -4.15 -11.43 -18.89
C MET A 99 -2.94 -12.31 -18.55
N TRP A 100 -2.29 -12.92 -19.56
CA TRP A 100 -1.07 -13.71 -19.35
C TRP A 100 0.14 -12.87 -18.94
N LEU A 101 0.14 -11.56 -19.18
CA LEU A 101 1.17 -10.63 -18.66
C LEU A 101 1.06 -10.41 -17.14
N ALA A 102 -0.02 -10.87 -16.50
CA ALA A 102 -0.10 -11.02 -15.05
C ALA A 102 0.81 -12.16 -14.54
N ASN A 103 1.26 -13.06 -15.42
CA ASN A 103 2.25 -14.11 -15.12
C ASN A 103 3.65 -13.71 -15.61
N SER A 104 4.03 -12.45 -15.42
CA SER A 104 5.32 -11.92 -15.85
C SER A 104 6.38 -12.02 -14.76
N THR A 105 7.65 -11.96 -15.16
CA THR A 105 8.81 -11.98 -14.24
C THR A 105 8.73 -10.88 -13.17
N ILE A 106 8.14 -9.73 -13.49
CA ILE A 106 7.98 -8.63 -12.53
C ILE A 106 6.97 -8.97 -11.42
N VAL A 107 5.90 -9.69 -11.74
CA VAL A 107 4.96 -10.20 -10.73
C VAL A 107 5.63 -11.25 -9.87
N ALA A 108 6.37 -12.18 -10.47
CA ALA A 108 7.14 -13.18 -9.74
C ALA A 108 8.18 -12.54 -8.80
N TYR A 109 8.84 -11.47 -9.23
CA TYR A 109 9.78 -10.71 -8.41
C TYR A 109 9.07 -9.98 -7.25
N GLY A 110 7.90 -9.38 -7.49
CA GLY A 110 7.09 -8.79 -6.42
C GLY A 110 6.70 -9.82 -5.35
N LEU A 111 6.26 -11.01 -5.78
CA LEU A 111 5.95 -12.13 -4.87
C LEU A 111 7.18 -12.61 -4.09
N PHE A 112 8.33 -12.71 -4.75
CA PHE A 112 9.60 -13.03 -4.11
C PHE A 112 9.95 -12.03 -3.00
N LEU A 113 9.81 -10.73 -3.25
CA LEU A 113 10.05 -9.69 -2.23
C LEU A 113 9.07 -9.79 -1.06
N VAL A 114 7.78 -10.07 -1.32
CA VAL A 114 6.81 -10.31 -0.25
C VAL A 114 7.20 -11.52 0.58
N ALA A 115 7.64 -12.60 -0.04
CA ALA A 115 8.11 -13.81 0.64
C ALA A 115 9.36 -13.55 1.49
N CYS A 116 10.36 -12.83 0.96
CA CYS A 116 11.51 -12.38 1.75
C CYS A 116 11.11 -11.50 2.92
N GLY A 117 10.17 -10.58 2.70
CA GLY A 117 9.64 -9.73 3.75
C GLY A 117 8.96 -10.53 4.87
N ALA A 118 8.11 -11.50 4.51
CA ALA A 118 7.49 -12.42 5.47
C ALA A 118 8.52 -13.23 6.26
N TYR A 119 9.56 -13.76 5.58
CA TYR A 119 10.66 -14.45 6.24
C TYR A 119 11.37 -13.57 7.27
N PHE A 120 11.67 -12.31 6.94
CA PHE A 120 12.32 -11.39 7.88
C PHE A 120 11.42 -11.01 9.06
N HIS A 121 10.10 -10.93 8.88
CA HIS A 121 9.18 -10.77 10.01
C HIS A 121 9.23 -11.97 10.97
N LEU A 122 9.40 -13.20 10.48
CA LEU A 122 9.51 -14.40 11.31
C LEU A 122 10.80 -14.44 12.14
N ILE A 123 11.91 -13.94 11.59
CA ILE A 123 13.20 -13.92 12.29
C ILE A 123 13.31 -12.75 13.29
N ALA A 124 12.51 -11.69 13.09
CA ALA A 124 12.47 -10.52 13.94
C ALA A 124 11.68 -10.76 15.25
N ASP A 125 11.98 -11.87 15.93
CA ASP A 125 11.29 -12.29 17.14
C ASP A 125 11.43 -11.27 18.27
N GLU A 126 10.32 -10.90 18.91
CA GLU A 126 10.27 -9.89 19.98
C GLU A 126 10.90 -8.53 19.60
N ALA A 127 10.76 -8.08 18.35
CA ALA A 127 11.28 -6.78 17.91
C ALA A 127 10.48 -5.58 18.50
N ILE A 128 10.44 -5.46 19.83
CA ILE A 128 10.14 -4.23 20.56
C ILE A 128 11.49 -3.70 21.06
N GLY A 129 12.19 -2.99 20.18
CA GLY A 129 13.45 -2.36 20.54
C GLY A 129 13.26 -0.94 21.05
N GLU A 130 14.24 -0.44 21.80
CA GLU A 130 14.33 0.97 22.19
C GLU A 130 14.58 1.89 20.97
N GLU A 131 15.10 1.33 19.89
CA GLU A 131 15.43 2.06 18.66
C GLU A 131 14.18 2.33 17.81
N ARG A 132 13.95 3.62 17.53
CA ARG A 132 12.81 4.04 16.71
C ARG A 132 13.11 3.87 15.22
N VAL A 133 12.59 2.78 14.65
CA VAL A 133 12.66 2.51 13.21
C VAL A 133 11.25 2.50 12.61
N PRO A 134 10.94 3.39 11.64
CA PRO A 134 11.84 4.32 10.97
C PRO A 134 11.96 5.65 11.74
N PRO A 135 12.97 6.49 11.43
CA PRO A 135 13.11 7.80 12.06
C PRO A 135 11.89 8.69 11.79
N GLN A 136 11.44 9.46 12.80
CA GLN A 136 10.24 10.31 12.72
C GLN A 136 10.19 11.21 11.49
N ARG A 137 11.33 11.78 11.06
CA ARG A 137 11.40 12.62 9.86
C ARG A 137 10.99 11.89 8.58
N TRP A 138 11.34 10.60 8.48
CA TRP A 138 11.02 9.78 7.30
C TRP A 138 9.57 9.30 7.32
N ILE A 139 8.97 9.15 8.50
CA ILE A 139 7.51 8.94 8.62
C ILE A 139 6.75 10.12 8.02
N ARG A 140 7.20 11.37 8.27
CA ARG A 140 6.56 12.56 7.69
C ARG A 140 6.67 12.58 6.16
N TRP A 141 7.86 12.27 5.62
CA TRP A 141 8.05 12.16 4.18
C TRP A 141 7.21 11.04 3.56
N GLY A 142 7.15 9.88 4.22
CA GLY A 142 6.28 8.77 3.82
C GLY A 142 4.81 9.18 3.77
N ALA A 143 4.32 9.91 4.78
CA ALA A 143 2.96 10.42 4.81
C ALA A 143 2.69 11.42 3.65
N VAL A 144 3.62 12.34 3.39
CA VAL A 144 3.52 13.27 2.25
C VAL A 144 3.44 12.53 0.92
N VAL A 145 4.30 11.54 0.72
CA VAL A 145 4.32 10.73 -0.52
C VAL A 145 3.04 9.91 -0.66
N ALA A 146 2.55 9.31 0.42
CA ALA A 146 1.28 8.58 0.40
C ALA A 146 0.12 9.49 0.00
N VAL A 147 0.00 10.68 0.60
CA VAL A 147 -1.05 11.65 0.24
C VAL A 147 -0.92 12.07 -1.23
N ALA A 148 0.29 12.38 -1.70
CA ALA A 148 0.51 12.78 -3.09
C ALA A 148 0.09 11.69 -4.10
N ILE A 149 0.48 10.44 -3.85
CA ILE A 149 0.12 9.31 -4.71
C ILE A 149 -1.39 9.03 -4.66
N PHE A 150 -1.99 9.09 -3.47
CA PHE A 150 -3.43 8.91 -3.33
C PHE A 150 -4.21 9.96 -4.12
N MET A 151 -3.84 11.24 -3.98
CA MET A 151 -4.48 12.33 -4.73
C MET A 151 -4.27 12.20 -6.24
N MET A 152 -3.08 11.75 -6.67
CA MET A 152 -2.80 11.48 -8.09
C MET A 152 -3.70 10.38 -8.64
N VAL A 153 -3.84 9.25 -7.94
CA VAL A 153 -4.70 8.14 -8.39
C VAL A 153 -6.18 8.55 -8.40
N LEU A 154 -6.64 9.30 -7.39
CA LEU A 154 -7.99 9.84 -7.38
C LEU A 154 -8.24 10.83 -8.53
N ALA A 155 -7.28 11.72 -8.81
CA ALA A 155 -7.40 12.67 -9.90
C ALA A 155 -7.46 11.96 -11.26
N SER A 156 -6.63 10.94 -11.49
CA SER A 156 -6.69 10.12 -12.70
C SER A 156 -8.07 9.46 -12.87
N TYR A 157 -8.59 8.84 -11.81
CA TYR A 157 -9.92 8.22 -11.86
C TYR A 157 -11.04 9.23 -12.15
N ALA A 158 -10.98 10.42 -11.53
CA ALA A 158 -11.96 11.48 -11.75
C ALA A 158 -11.91 12.02 -13.19
N ILE A 159 -10.72 12.14 -13.78
CA ILE A 159 -10.53 12.57 -15.17
C ILE A 159 -11.13 11.54 -16.12
N ASP A 160 -10.85 10.24 -15.94
CA ASP A 160 -11.37 9.18 -16.80
C ASP A 160 -12.91 9.11 -16.77
N ARG A 161 -13.51 9.19 -15.58
CA ARG A 161 -14.97 9.26 -15.44
C ARG A 161 -15.57 10.48 -16.14
N TRP A 162 -14.89 11.63 -16.09
CA TRP A 162 -15.38 12.86 -16.70
C TRP A 162 -15.25 12.85 -18.23
N THR A 163 -14.16 12.29 -18.76
CA THR A 163 -13.96 12.14 -20.21
C THR A 163 -14.91 11.10 -20.81
N GLU A 164 -15.14 9.97 -20.14
CA GLU A 164 -16.14 8.98 -20.56
C GLU A 164 -17.56 9.55 -20.53
N ALA A 165 -17.93 10.27 -19.47
CA ALA A 165 -19.22 10.95 -19.41
C ALA A 165 -19.35 11.99 -20.54
N GLY A 166 -18.31 12.78 -20.79
CA GLY A 166 -18.27 13.75 -21.89
C GLY A 166 -18.40 13.12 -23.28
N ALA A 167 -17.81 11.94 -23.50
CA ALA A 167 -17.93 11.20 -24.76
C ALA A 167 -19.37 10.66 -24.98
N ILE A 168 -20.04 10.21 -23.91
CA ILE A 168 -21.43 9.73 -23.98
C ILE A 168 -22.40 10.88 -24.27
N PHE A 169 -22.22 12.06 -23.68
CA PHE A 169 -23.06 13.24 -23.96
C PHE A 169 -22.77 13.87 -25.34
N GLY A 170 -21.58 13.69 -25.90
CA GLY A 170 -21.21 14.18 -27.23
C GLY A 170 -21.80 13.39 -28.40
N GLN A 171 -22.10 12.09 -28.22
CA GLN A 171 -22.69 11.24 -29.28
C GLN A 171 -24.22 11.36 -29.39
N GLY A 172 -24.89 12.01 -28.42
CA GLY A 172 -26.34 12.24 -28.44
C GLY A 172 -26.80 13.51 -29.16
N LEU A 173 -25.86 14.29 -29.73
CA LEU A 173 -26.13 15.56 -30.41
C LEU A 173 -25.68 15.57 -31.88
N GLY A 174 -25.42 14.39 -32.47
CA GLY A 174 -25.08 14.19 -33.88
C GLY A 174 -26.24 13.60 -34.67
#